data_AF-A0A137Q1V3-F1
#
_entry.id   AF-A0A137Q1V3-F1
#
_cell.length_a   1.000
_cell.length_b   1.000
_cell.length_c   1.000
_cell.angle_alpha   90.00
_cell.angle_beta   90.00
_cell.angle_gamma   90.00
#
_symmetry.space_group_name_H-M   'P 1'
#
loop_
_entity.id
_entity.type
_entity.pdbx_description
1 polymer ?
#
loop_
_entity_poly.entity_id
_entity_poly.type
_entity_poly.pdbx_seq_one_letter_code
_entity_poly.pdbx_strand_id
1 'polypeptide(L)'
;MLCRFSGTIIRLGRGIDMAAWSIGTKVVVDPLISCMVTNKCNACASGHRNRCPKINFIVDRKGGGLAEYVTIDVQHVHKIPDTLSLEIAACIEPIAVAWHAVKRAKFNKGDTALILGGGPTALFVLRILRSVSPSSFILLSDANPTRRSLAFKHGATEVLDPEHTHFGVTGIIYKATGGFGVHAVFDTLGVQSSVDAALLCLRTGGTLVNMVMWKKNVMMNMNFLFKEIIVTGAMAYDNDHPEVIEAIASGQIQGIEELITDKIQIEDVVRKGYMTLLNQGDEHVKILVRPHEPPPPSEEASAKEMTNDKEAGDEASQSISTGSLKSGREDKKPAAETVKRNPSAVSSIPITTRLIERRPKLSSIRTNFVELVE
;
A
#
# COMPACT_ATOMS: atom_id res chain seq x y z
N MET A 1 -0.76 -8.68 5.13
CA MET A 1 0.66 -8.63 5.54
C MET A 1 1.66 -9.10 4.48
N LEU A 2 1.24 -9.50 3.28
CA LEU A 2 2.11 -10.14 2.29
C LEU A 2 2.41 -9.25 1.05
N CYS A 3 2.03 -7.97 1.09
CA CYS A 3 2.04 -7.06 -0.07
C CYS A 3 3.26 -6.15 -0.14
N ARG A 4 4.12 -6.17 0.87
CA ARG A 4 5.20 -5.20 1.06
C ARG A 4 6.53 -5.90 0.89
N PHE A 5 7.14 -5.76 -0.28
CA PHE A 5 8.39 -6.44 -0.57
C PHE A 5 9.16 -5.75 -1.69
N SER A 6 10.46 -6.01 -1.68
CA SER A 6 11.40 -5.57 -2.69
C SER A 6 12.15 -6.76 -3.26
N GLY A 7 12.74 -6.56 -4.43
CA GLY A 7 13.45 -7.65 -5.09
C GLY A 7 14.26 -7.20 -6.28
N THR A 8 14.77 -8.20 -6.99
CA THR A 8 15.55 -8.01 -8.22
C THR A 8 14.86 -8.72 -9.37
N ILE A 9 14.74 -8.05 -10.51
CA ILE A 9 14.21 -8.69 -11.72
C ILE A 9 15.18 -9.79 -12.16
N ILE A 10 14.69 -11.04 -12.24
CA ILE A 10 15.47 -12.19 -12.72
C ILE A 10 15.03 -12.66 -14.10
N ARG A 11 13.80 -12.34 -14.51
CA ARG A 11 13.29 -12.65 -15.84
C ARG A 11 12.24 -11.64 -16.30
N LEU A 12 12.28 -11.29 -17.57
CA LEU A 12 11.28 -10.45 -18.22
C LEU A 12 10.38 -11.31 -19.11
N GLY A 13 9.07 -11.15 -19.01
CA GLY A 13 8.12 -11.81 -19.88
C GLY A 13 8.10 -11.23 -21.29
N ARG A 14 7.53 -11.99 -22.22
CA ARG A 14 7.45 -11.62 -23.64
C ARG A 14 6.72 -10.28 -23.83
N GLY A 15 7.32 -9.41 -24.63
CA GLY A 15 6.76 -8.11 -25.00
C GLY A 15 7.02 -6.99 -23.99
N ILE A 16 7.73 -7.22 -22.88
CA ILE A 16 8.25 -6.12 -22.06
C ILE A 16 9.30 -5.35 -22.87
N ASP A 17 9.28 -4.03 -22.74
CA ASP A 17 10.28 -3.16 -23.37
C ASP A 17 11.63 -3.31 -22.68
N MET A 18 12.58 -3.91 -23.39
CA MET A 18 13.95 -4.17 -22.92
C MET A 18 14.81 -2.90 -22.85
N ALA A 19 14.39 -1.79 -23.48
CA ALA A 19 15.04 -0.49 -23.29
C ALA A 19 14.65 0.14 -21.95
N ALA A 20 13.41 -0.12 -21.51
CA ALA A 20 12.89 0.36 -20.24
C ALA A 20 13.23 -0.56 -19.05
N TRP A 21 13.42 -1.87 -19.25
CA TRP A 21 13.63 -2.82 -18.16
C TRP A 21 14.77 -3.80 -18.46
N SER A 22 15.57 -4.12 -17.44
CA SER A 22 16.66 -5.09 -17.53
C SER A 22 16.66 -6.06 -16.36
N ILE A 23 17.15 -7.27 -16.61
CA ILE A 23 17.49 -8.25 -15.56
C ILE A 23 18.55 -7.62 -14.64
N GLY A 24 18.43 -7.84 -13.33
CA GLY A 24 19.29 -7.21 -12.32
C GLY A 24 18.75 -5.89 -11.76
N THR A 25 17.71 -5.30 -12.38
CA THR A 25 17.08 -4.08 -11.85
C THR A 25 16.47 -4.33 -10.48
N LYS A 26 16.86 -3.53 -9.48
CA LYS A 26 16.23 -3.50 -8.16
C LYS A 26 14.86 -2.83 -8.26
N VAL A 27 13.86 -3.42 -7.62
CA VAL A 27 12.48 -2.94 -7.67
C VAL A 27 11.79 -3.04 -6.31
N VAL A 28 10.80 -2.15 -6.11
CA VAL A 28 9.75 -2.31 -5.10
C VAL A 28 8.42 -2.54 -5.80
N VAL A 29 7.55 -3.35 -5.20
CA VAL A 29 6.21 -3.60 -5.73
C VAL A 29 5.20 -2.61 -5.16
N ASP A 30 4.41 -2.00 -6.04
CA ASP A 30 3.17 -1.29 -5.72
C ASP A 30 2.00 -2.28 -5.82
N PRO A 31 1.55 -2.85 -4.68
CA PRO A 31 0.60 -3.95 -4.70
C PRO A 31 -0.82 -3.51 -5.06
N LEU A 32 -1.12 -2.21 -5.15
CA LEU A 32 -2.49 -1.72 -5.30
C LEU A 32 -2.96 -1.86 -6.76
N ILE A 33 -3.95 -2.72 -6.93
CA ILE A 33 -4.68 -2.98 -8.17
C ILE A 33 -5.95 -2.14 -8.16
N SER A 34 -6.25 -1.53 -9.30
CA SER A 34 -7.53 -0.85 -9.53
C SER A 34 -8.01 -1.13 -10.95
N CYS A 35 -9.20 -0.63 -11.34
CA CYS A 35 -9.77 -0.90 -12.65
C CYS A 35 -9.09 -0.15 -13.81
N MET A 36 -7.92 0.49 -13.59
CA MET A 36 -7.19 1.38 -14.49
C MET A 36 -7.17 0.91 -15.96
N VAL A 37 -7.07 -0.39 -16.21
CA VAL A 37 -7.13 -0.98 -17.58
C VAL A 37 -8.42 -0.59 -18.34
N THR A 38 -9.53 -0.44 -17.63
CA THR A 38 -10.82 -0.03 -18.20
C THR A 38 -11.08 1.47 -18.07
N ASN A 39 -10.50 2.11 -17.05
CA ASN A 39 -10.75 3.50 -16.64
C ASN A 39 -12.25 3.88 -16.53
N LYS A 40 -13.12 2.92 -16.22
CA LYS A 40 -14.59 3.11 -16.27
C LYS A 40 -15.22 3.59 -14.96
N CYS A 41 -14.47 3.72 -13.87
CA CYS A 41 -15.02 4.23 -12.61
C CYS A 41 -14.60 5.69 -12.38
N ASN A 42 -15.43 6.45 -11.68
CA ASN A 42 -15.18 7.87 -11.39
C ASN A 42 -13.83 8.12 -10.71
N ALA A 43 -13.45 7.25 -9.77
CA ALA A 43 -12.20 7.36 -9.03
C ALA A 43 -10.97 7.24 -9.95
N CYS A 44 -10.84 6.15 -10.71
CA CYS A 44 -9.73 5.98 -11.66
C CYS A 44 -9.73 7.05 -12.76
N ALA A 45 -10.91 7.42 -13.28
CA ALA A 45 -11.03 8.47 -14.30
C ALA A 45 -10.58 9.84 -13.78
N SER A 46 -10.69 10.08 -12.47
CA SER A 46 -10.23 11.29 -11.79
C SER A 46 -8.78 11.17 -11.27
N GLY A 47 -8.06 10.12 -11.65
CA GLY A 47 -6.67 9.88 -11.22
C GLY A 47 -6.52 9.31 -9.81
N HIS A 48 -7.60 8.88 -9.16
CA HIS A 48 -7.60 8.38 -7.78
C HIS A 48 -7.76 6.86 -7.70
N ARG A 49 -6.68 6.12 -7.97
CA ARG A 49 -6.73 4.64 -8.02
C ARG A 49 -7.00 4.01 -6.65
N ASN A 50 -6.57 4.65 -5.57
CA ASN A 50 -6.80 4.20 -4.19
C ASN A 50 -8.25 4.29 -3.72
N ARG A 51 -9.11 4.99 -4.49
CA ARG A 51 -10.55 5.12 -4.22
C ARG A 51 -11.39 4.28 -5.19
N CYS A 52 -10.76 3.40 -5.95
CA CYS A 52 -11.46 2.54 -6.89
C CYS A 52 -12.43 1.60 -6.13
N PRO A 53 -13.70 1.47 -6.55
CA PRO A 53 -14.62 0.50 -5.93
C PRO A 53 -14.24 -0.96 -6.21
N LYS A 54 -13.32 -1.19 -7.15
CA LYS A 54 -12.71 -2.49 -7.47
C LYS A 54 -11.26 -2.57 -6.99
N ILE A 55 -10.89 -1.74 -6.01
CA ILE A 55 -9.56 -1.79 -5.41
C ILE A 55 -9.28 -3.20 -4.92
N ASN A 56 -8.09 -3.70 -5.23
CA ASN A 56 -7.58 -4.94 -4.70
C ASN A 56 -6.06 -4.81 -4.49
N PHE A 57 -5.45 -5.79 -3.85
CA PHE A 57 -4.02 -5.86 -3.65
C PHE A 57 -3.51 -7.19 -4.23
N ILE A 58 -2.31 -7.18 -4.81
CA ILE A 58 -1.70 -8.33 -5.51
C ILE A 58 -1.78 -9.64 -4.70
N VAL A 59 -1.82 -9.55 -3.37
CA VAL A 59 -1.85 -10.70 -2.47
C VAL A 59 -3.19 -11.41 -2.36
N ASP A 60 -4.30 -10.74 -2.63
CA ASP A 60 -5.62 -11.25 -2.25
C ASP A 60 -6.02 -12.53 -3.01
N ARG A 61 -5.37 -12.84 -4.15
CA ARG A 61 -5.81 -13.96 -5.02
C ARG A 61 -4.71 -14.75 -5.75
N LYS A 62 -3.42 -14.36 -5.66
CA LYS A 62 -2.36 -14.91 -6.56
C LYS A 62 -1.01 -15.23 -5.88
N GLY A 63 -0.95 -15.24 -4.55
CA GLY A 63 0.31 -15.33 -3.79
C GLY A 63 0.88 -13.95 -3.47
N GLY A 64 1.99 -13.88 -2.72
CA GLY A 64 2.54 -12.61 -2.22
C GLY A 64 4.05 -12.66 -2.00
N GLY A 65 4.57 -11.66 -1.29
CA GLY A 65 6.01 -11.48 -1.11
C GLY A 65 6.71 -12.58 -0.33
N LEU A 66 6.04 -13.31 0.58
CA LEU A 66 6.63 -14.42 1.34
C LEU A 66 6.86 -15.67 0.47
N ALA A 67 7.71 -15.52 -0.54
CA ALA A 67 8.15 -16.52 -1.49
C ALA A 67 9.50 -16.07 -2.07
N GLU A 68 10.34 -17.01 -2.50
CA GLU A 68 11.63 -16.69 -3.14
C GLU A 68 11.45 -15.95 -4.47
N TYR A 69 10.37 -16.26 -5.19
CA TYR A 69 10.04 -15.67 -6.48
C TYR A 69 8.57 -15.29 -6.55
N VAL A 70 8.30 -14.18 -7.23
CA VAL A 70 6.94 -13.72 -7.52
C VAL A 70 6.87 -13.15 -8.92
N THR A 71 5.72 -13.36 -9.56
CA THR A 71 5.48 -12.86 -10.92
C THR A 71 4.55 -11.65 -10.85
N ILE A 72 5.04 -10.49 -11.28
CA ILE A 72 4.37 -9.19 -11.15
C ILE A 72 4.36 -8.49 -12.51
N ASP A 73 3.25 -7.84 -12.84
CA ASP A 73 3.15 -6.99 -14.02
C ASP A 73 4.01 -5.73 -13.82
N VAL A 74 4.79 -5.37 -14.84
CA VAL A 74 5.73 -4.24 -14.77
C VAL A 74 5.08 -2.89 -14.44
N GLN A 75 3.75 -2.76 -14.61
CA GLN A 75 3.02 -1.55 -14.19
C GLN A 75 2.88 -1.41 -12.66
N HIS A 76 3.13 -2.49 -11.91
CA HIS A 76 3.04 -2.56 -10.45
C HIS A 76 4.42 -2.57 -9.78
N VAL A 77 5.46 -2.14 -10.49
CA VAL A 77 6.82 -2.07 -9.95
C VAL A 77 7.43 -0.71 -10.19
N HIS A 78 8.18 -0.25 -9.20
CA HIS A 78 8.99 0.96 -9.31
C HIS A 78 10.45 0.56 -9.23
N LYS A 79 11.26 1.15 -10.12
CA LYS A 79 12.72 1.00 -10.08
C LYS A 79 13.27 1.65 -8.83
N ILE A 80 14.24 0.97 -8.23
CA ILE A 80 14.97 1.48 -7.08
C ILE A 80 16.38 1.88 -7.55
N PRO A 81 16.83 3.11 -7.25
CA PRO A 81 18.20 3.52 -7.51
C PRO A 81 19.20 2.59 -6.82
N ASP A 82 20.36 2.37 -7.44
CA ASP A 82 21.37 1.47 -6.88
C ASP A 82 21.90 1.91 -5.51
N THR A 83 21.80 3.22 -5.21
CA THR A 83 22.14 3.84 -3.92
C THR A 83 21.25 3.36 -2.78
N LEU A 84 20.06 2.82 -3.06
CA LEU A 84 19.15 2.31 -2.04
C LEU A 84 19.30 0.79 -1.89
N SER A 85 19.32 0.33 -0.64
CA SER A 85 19.28 -1.09 -0.31
C SER A 85 17.89 -1.65 -0.55
N LEU A 86 17.81 -2.96 -0.84
CA LEU A 86 16.51 -3.62 -0.95
C LEU A 86 15.78 -3.69 0.40
N GLU A 87 16.50 -3.61 1.53
CA GLU A 87 15.90 -3.53 2.86
C GLU A 87 15.10 -2.24 3.03
N ILE A 88 15.69 -1.09 2.68
CA ILE A 88 15.00 0.22 2.68
C ILE A 88 13.86 0.20 1.66
N ALA A 89 14.10 -0.41 0.49
CA ALA A 89 13.08 -0.48 -0.55
C ALA A 89 11.82 -1.24 -0.10
N ALA A 90 11.98 -2.27 0.75
CA ALA A 90 10.84 -3.01 1.29
C ALA A 90 9.94 -2.12 2.17
N CYS A 91 10.49 -1.04 2.76
CA CYS A 91 9.76 -0.07 3.58
C CYS A 91 9.09 1.05 2.77
N ILE A 92 9.26 1.13 1.45
CA ILE A 92 8.68 2.22 0.65
C ILE A 92 7.15 2.19 0.69
N GLU A 93 6.52 1.01 0.68
CA GLU A 93 5.06 0.88 0.68
C GLU A 93 4.41 1.51 1.93
N PRO A 94 4.81 1.16 3.18
CA PRO A 94 4.23 1.81 4.36
C PRO A 94 4.64 3.29 4.47
N ILE A 95 5.82 3.65 3.99
CA ILE A 95 6.23 5.06 3.90
C ILE A 95 5.32 5.84 2.94
N ALA A 96 4.92 5.25 1.82
CA ALA A 96 3.97 5.85 0.88
C ALA A 96 2.60 6.07 1.50
N VAL A 97 2.15 5.19 2.40
CA VAL A 97 0.90 5.40 3.17
C VAL A 97 1.03 6.65 4.06
N ALA A 98 2.13 6.77 4.79
CA ALA A 98 2.39 7.95 5.63
C ALA A 98 2.54 9.23 4.81
N TRP A 99 3.29 9.18 3.70
CA TRP A 99 3.47 10.28 2.76
C TRP A 99 2.13 10.78 2.20
N HIS A 100 1.27 9.85 1.78
CA HIS A 100 -0.07 10.17 1.32
C HIS A 100 -0.87 10.88 2.40
N ALA A 101 -0.85 10.38 3.64
CA ALA A 101 -1.57 11.02 4.75
C ALA A 101 -1.08 12.45 5.03
N VAL A 102 0.23 12.66 5.05
CA VAL A 102 0.83 13.99 5.25
C VAL A 102 0.45 14.95 4.12
N LYS A 103 0.44 14.49 2.86
CA LYS A 103 -0.10 15.26 1.71
C LYS A 103 -1.58 15.60 1.88
N ARG A 104 -2.38 14.66 2.38
CA ARG A 104 -3.82 14.88 2.64
C ARG A 104 -4.06 15.90 3.75
N ALA A 105 -3.16 16.00 4.74
CA ALA A 105 -3.16 17.05 5.74
C ALA A 105 -2.75 18.42 5.20
N LYS A 106 -2.17 18.49 3.98
CA LYS A 106 -1.49 19.68 3.43
C LYS A 106 -0.46 20.24 4.41
N PHE A 107 0.28 19.37 5.09
CA PHE A 107 1.27 19.75 6.09
C PHE A 107 2.52 20.34 5.43
N ASN A 108 2.99 21.47 5.93
CA ASN A 108 4.12 22.22 5.39
C ASN A 108 5.20 22.50 6.45
N LYS A 109 6.33 23.02 5.99
CA LYS A 109 7.39 23.53 6.87
C LYS A 109 6.81 24.60 7.82
N GLY A 110 7.06 24.43 9.12
CA GLY A 110 6.55 25.29 10.19
C GLY A 110 5.25 24.82 10.84
N ASP A 111 4.52 23.89 10.21
CA ASP A 111 3.27 23.37 10.76
C ASP A 111 3.53 22.48 11.98
N THR A 112 2.59 22.44 12.90
CA THR A 112 2.64 21.60 14.12
C THR A 112 1.66 20.46 14.01
N ALA A 113 1.98 19.31 14.61
CA ALA A 113 1.18 18.10 14.46
C ALA A 113 0.92 17.38 15.78
N LEU A 114 -0.19 16.65 15.81
CA LEU A 114 -0.51 15.65 16.82
C LEU A 114 -0.67 14.30 16.12
N ILE A 115 -0.04 13.27 16.66
CA ILE A 115 -0.25 11.88 16.24
C ILE A 115 -0.94 11.14 17.39
N LEU A 116 -2.12 10.59 17.10
CA LEU A 116 -2.90 9.81 18.05
C LEU A 116 -2.65 8.34 17.75
N GLY A 117 -1.98 7.66 18.67
CA GLY A 117 -1.43 6.33 18.52
C GLY A 117 0.06 6.34 18.18
N GLY A 118 0.77 5.34 18.72
CA GLY A 118 2.20 5.13 18.59
C GLY A 118 2.55 3.80 17.95
N GLY A 119 1.62 3.21 17.19
CA GLY A 119 1.90 2.00 16.41
C GLY A 119 2.85 2.28 15.23
N PRO A 120 3.23 1.24 14.46
CA PRO A 120 4.20 1.39 13.38
C PRO A 120 3.86 2.46 12.34
N THR A 121 2.58 2.56 11.93
CA THR A 121 2.11 3.62 11.02
C THR A 121 2.38 5.03 11.55
N ALA A 122 2.23 5.24 12.86
CA ALA A 122 2.49 6.51 13.50
C ALA A 122 3.96 6.92 13.41
N LEU A 123 4.89 5.97 13.52
CA LEU A 123 6.32 6.23 13.39
C LEU A 123 6.72 6.56 11.96
N PHE A 124 6.08 5.94 10.96
CA PHE A 124 6.24 6.37 9.56
C PHE A 124 5.71 7.79 9.36
N VAL A 125 4.52 8.12 9.88
CA VAL A 125 3.98 9.49 9.83
C VAL A 125 4.92 10.49 10.48
N LEU A 126 5.40 10.21 11.70
CA LEU A 126 6.37 11.02 12.42
C LEU A 126 7.62 11.28 11.58
N ARG A 127 8.13 10.25 10.89
CA ARG A 127 9.31 10.38 10.04
C ARG A 127 9.07 11.33 8.86
N ILE A 128 7.90 11.28 8.23
CA ILE A 128 7.55 12.19 7.14
C ILE A 128 7.31 13.62 7.65
N LEU A 129 6.66 13.78 8.80
CA LEU A 129 6.49 15.10 9.40
C LEU A 129 7.85 15.74 9.72
N ARG A 130 8.81 14.96 10.20
CA ARG A 130 10.18 15.43 10.44
C ARG A 130 10.96 15.76 9.18
N SER A 131 10.76 15.01 8.09
CA SER A 131 11.41 15.34 6.81
C SER A 131 10.85 16.63 6.20
N VAL A 132 9.56 16.93 6.40
CA VAL A 132 8.91 18.16 5.92
C VAL A 132 9.19 19.35 6.82
N SER A 133 9.15 19.15 8.15
CA SER A 133 9.36 20.20 9.13
C SER A 133 10.23 19.74 10.32
N PRO A 134 11.57 19.74 10.17
CA PRO A 134 12.49 19.18 11.16
C PRO A 134 12.35 19.77 12.56
N SER A 135 12.08 21.07 12.68
CA SER A 135 12.04 21.81 13.95
C SER A 135 10.64 22.03 14.53
N SER A 136 9.60 21.52 13.87
CA SER A 136 8.21 21.75 14.31
C SER A 136 7.86 21.03 15.60
N PHE A 137 6.89 21.56 16.35
CA PHE A 137 6.30 20.85 17.46
C PHE A 137 5.45 19.68 16.95
N ILE A 138 5.80 18.46 17.34
CA ILE A 138 5.05 17.23 17.06
C ILE A 138 4.84 16.49 18.37
N LEU A 139 3.58 16.32 18.77
CA LEU A 139 3.22 15.52 19.93
C LEU A 139 2.70 14.15 19.48
N LEU A 140 3.14 13.09 20.13
CA LEU A 140 2.55 11.75 19.97
C LEU A 140 1.88 11.31 21.28
N SER A 141 0.62 10.88 21.20
CA SER A 141 -0.14 10.40 22.35
C SER A 141 -0.46 8.91 22.19
N ASP A 142 -0.04 8.08 23.14
CA ASP A 142 -0.33 6.65 23.18
C ASP A 142 -0.30 6.15 24.64
N ALA A 143 -1.15 5.19 25.02
CA ALA A 143 -1.19 4.64 26.38
C ALA A 143 0.01 3.71 26.69
N ASN A 144 0.63 3.12 25.67
CA ASN A 144 1.76 2.23 25.83
C ASN A 144 3.09 3.02 26.00
N PRO A 145 3.83 2.84 27.11
CA PRO A 145 5.09 3.54 27.37
C PRO A 145 6.21 3.20 26.38
N THR A 146 6.26 1.97 25.87
CA THR A 146 7.24 1.53 24.87
C THR A 146 7.03 2.28 23.56
N ARG A 147 5.78 2.37 23.09
CA ARG A 147 5.42 3.14 21.88
C ARG A 147 5.77 4.61 22.01
N ARG A 148 5.52 5.21 23.17
CA ARG A 148 5.94 6.60 23.48
C ARG A 148 7.47 6.75 23.46
N SER A 149 8.20 5.83 24.08
CA SER A 149 9.67 5.86 24.11
C SER A 149 10.25 5.79 22.69
N LEU A 150 9.72 4.89 21.85
CA LEU A 150 10.09 4.80 20.43
C LEU A 150 9.77 6.09 19.68
N ALA A 151 8.58 6.66 19.86
CA ALA A 151 8.21 7.92 19.23
C ALA A 151 9.16 9.07 19.61
N PHE A 152 9.53 9.19 20.89
CA PHE A 152 10.48 10.21 21.33
C PHE A 152 11.86 9.99 20.69
N LYS A 153 12.36 8.75 20.69
CA LYS A 153 13.63 8.37 20.05
C LYS A 153 13.64 8.72 18.55
N HIS A 154 12.53 8.54 17.84
CA HIS A 154 12.41 8.86 16.42
C HIS A 154 12.03 10.33 16.14
N GLY A 155 12.06 11.16 17.17
CA GLY A 155 12.02 12.61 17.04
C GLY A 155 10.67 13.23 17.36
N ALA A 156 9.71 12.58 18.02
CA ALA A 156 8.58 13.32 18.58
C ALA A 156 9.09 14.40 19.54
N THR A 157 8.57 15.63 19.45
CA THR A 157 8.98 16.71 20.36
C THR A 157 8.53 16.39 21.78
N GLU A 158 7.32 15.88 21.90
CA GLU A 158 6.69 15.48 23.15
C GLU A 158 5.97 14.15 22.97
N VAL A 159 5.94 13.34 24.02
CA VAL A 159 5.17 12.09 24.05
C VAL A 159 4.32 12.03 25.30
N LEU A 160 3.10 11.55 25.17
CA LEU A 160 2.10 11.68 26.22
C LEU A 160 1.29 10.41 26.42
N ASP A 161 1.08 10.04 27.68
CA ASP A 161 0.05 9.09 28.07
C ASP A 161 -1.29 9.85 28.18
N PRO A 162 -2.31 9.51 27.38
CA PRO A 162 -3.59 10.20 27.44
C PRO A 162 -4.30 10.02 28.79
N GLU A 163 -3.99 8.99 29.58
CA GLU A 163 -4.65 8.68 30.86
C GLU A 163 -3.97 9.35 32.07
N HIS A 164 -2.69 9.72 31.95
CA HIS A 164 -1.87 10.17 33.08
C HIS A 164 -1.45 11.65 32.98
N THR A 165 -2.39 12.55 32.66
CA THR A 165 -2.09 13.98 32.56
C THR A 165 -3.18 14.87 33.18
N HIS A 166 -2.77 15.78 34.06
CA HIS A 166 -3.70 16.72 34.70
C HIS A 166 -4.41 17.66 33.72
N PHE A 167 -3.76 17.99 32.60
CA PHE A 167 -4.27 18.94 31.60
C PHE A 167 -4.74 18.26 30.30
N GLY A 168 -4.64 16.94 30.20
CA GLY A 168 -4.89 16.21 28.95
C GLY A 168 -3.90 16.53 27.82
N VAL A 169 -4.06 15.84 26.70
CA VAL A 169 -3.38 16.14 25.42
C VAL A 169 -3.58 17.61 25.01
N THR A 170 -4.81 18.11 25.18
CA THR A 170 -5.21 19.46 24.78
C THR A 170 -4.41 20.54 25.51
N GLY A 171 -4.21 20.43 26.83
CA GLY A 171 -3.51 21.46 27.59
C GLY A 171 -2.05 21.60 27.20
N ILE A 172 -1.36 20.48 26.96
CA ILE A 172 0.03 20.47 26.48
C ILE A 172 0.13 21.13 25.11
N ILE A 173 -0.76 20.76 24.19
CA ILE A 173 -0.81 21.36 22.84
C ILE A 173 -1.04 22.86 22.92
N TYR A 174 -2.04 23.31 23.69
CA TYR A 174 -2.34 24.74 23.80
C TYR A 174 -1.15 25.50 24.39
N LYS A 175 -0.48 24.96 25.41
CA LYS A 175 0.74 25.57 25.95
C LYS A 175 1.86 25.67 24.90
N ALA A 176 2.11 24.60 24.15
CA ALA A 176 3.18 24.55 23.16
C ALA A 176 2.90 25.37 21.89
N THR A 177 1.63 25.63 21.59
CA THR A 177 1.20 26.31 20.36
C THR A 177 0.66 27.73 20.60
N GLY A 178 0.91 28.32 21.78
CA GLY A 178 0.44 29.67 22.09
C GLY A 178 -1.09 29.80 22.15
N GLY A 179 -1.77 28.71 22.48
CA GLY A 179 -3.23 28.63 22.58
C GLY A 179 -3.96 28.39 21.26
N PHE A 180 -3.24 28.23 20.14
CA PHE A 180 -3.87 28.08 18.83
C PHE A 180 -4.28 26.64 18.50
N GLY A 181 -3.56 25.64 19.00
CA GLY A 181 -3.73 24.25 18.58
C GLY A 181 -2.79 23.85 17.44
N VAL A 182 -2.84 22.57 17.05
CA VAL A 182 -2.01 22.01 15.97
C VAL A 182 -2.63 22.17 14.59
N HIS A 183 -1.79 22.21 13.56
CA HIS A 183 -2.21 22.35 12.16
C HIS A 183 -2.82 21.06 11.62
N ALA A 184 -2.24 19.91 12.00
CA ALA A 184 -2.69 18.61 11.57
C ALA A 184 -2.78 17.61 12.74
N VAL A 185 -3.80 16.76 12.71
CA VAL A 185 -3.91 15.58 13.58
C VAL A 185 -3.97 14.34 12.71
N PHE A 186 -3.15 13.33 13.03
CA PHE A 186 -3.16 12.02 12.38
C PHE A 186 -3.70 10.98 13.34
N ASP A 187 -4.87 10.43 13.03
CA ASP A 187 -5.48 9.35 13.83
C ASP A 187 -5.05 7.99 13.29
N THR A 188 -4.22 7.31 14.09
CA THR A 188 -3.72 5.96 13.84
C THR A 188 -4.27 4.93 14.84
N LEU A 189 -5.18 5.32 15.74
CA LEU A 189 -5.79 4.46 16.76
C LEU A 189 -7.17 3.96 16.37
N GLY A 190 -8.05 4.87 15.95
CA GLY A 190 -9.41 4.53 15.54
C GLY A 190 -10.34 4.26 16.73
N VAL A 191 -10.30 5.13 17.75
CA VAL A 191 -11.12 5.03 18.97
C VAL A 191 -11.82 6.35 19.26
N GLN A 192 -13.02 6.35 19.84
CA GLN A 192 -13.82 7.57 20.02
C GLN A 192 -13.03 8.73 20.67
N SER A 193 -12.22 8.42 21.68
CA SER A 193 -11.38 9.40 22.37
C SER A 193 -10.31 10.06 21.49
N SER A 194 -9.82 9.41 20.42
CA SER A 194 -8.88 10.04 19.49
C SER A 194 -9.56 11.14 18.67
N VAL A 195 -10.79 10.92 18.21
CA VAL A 195 -11.56 11.94 17.48
C VAL A 195 -11.91 13.12 18.39
N ASP A 196 -12.33 12.85 19.63
CA ASP A 196 -12.66 13.89 20.59
C ASP A 196 -11.43 14.77 20.90
N ALA A 197 -10.28 14.14 21.16
CA ALA A 197 -9.02 14.84 21.38
C ALA A 197 -8.59 15.65 20.14
N ALA A 198 -8.71 15.07 18.94
CA ALA A 198 -8.36 15.73 17.69
C ALA A 198 -9.11 17.05 17.50
N LEU A 199 -10.44 17.03 17.64
CA LEU A 199 -11.26 18.23 17.44
C LEU A 199 -10.96 19.34 18.45
N LEU A 200 -10.61 18.98 19.68
CA LEU A 200 -10.18 19.94 20.70
C LEU A 200 -8.81 20.54 20.38
N CYS A 201 -7.86 19.71 19.94
CA CYS A 201 -6.47 20.09 19.73
C CYS A 201 -6.19 20.83 18.44
N LEU A 202 -7.08 20.75 17.45
CA LEU A 202 -6.91 21.43 16.17
C LEU A 202 -7.09 22.95 16.29
N ARG A 203 -6.26 23.68 15.56
CA ARG A 203 -6.44 25.11 15.30
C ARG A 203 -7.59 25.38 14.34
N THR A 204 -8.01 26.64 14.25
CA THR A 204 -8.90 27.09 13.15
C THR A 204 -8.26 26.79 11.78
N GLY A 205 -9.03 26.15 10.91
CA GLY A 205 -8.61 25.64 9.60
C GLY A 205 -7.75 24.37 9.65
N GLY A 206 -7.59 23.76 10.83
CA GLY A 206 -6.78 22.56 11.00
C GLY A 206 -7.39 21.31 10.36
N THR A 207 -6.56 20.31 10.08
CA THR A 207 -6.97 19.06 9.41
C THR A 207 -6.83 17.83 10.30
N LEU A 208 -7.91 17.07 10.47
CA LEU A 208 -7.91 15.71 11.00
C LEU A 208 -7.82 14.70 9.85
N VAL A 209 -6.78 13.85 9.86
CA VAL A 209 -6.60 12.74 8.91
C VAL A 209 -6.86 11.41 9.61
N ASN A 210 -7.94 10.73 9.23
CA ASN A 210 -8.21 9.35 9.61
C ASN A 210 -7.39 8.38 8.75
N MET A 211 -6.58 7.54 9.39
CA MET A 211 -5.71 6.55 8.72
C MET A 211 -6.10 5.10 9.03
N VAL A 212 -7.24 4.90 9.68
CA VAL A 212 -7.66 3.60 10.22
C VAL A 212 -9.08 3.25 9.82
N MET A 213 -9.37 1.95 9.82
CA MET A 213 -10.71 1.42 9.61
C MET A 213 -11.41 1.24 10.95
N TRP A 214 -12.60 1.84 11.07
CA TRP A 214 -13.37 1.80 12.30
C TRP A 214 -14.34 0.62 12.30
N LYS A 215 -14.39 -0.11 13.42
CA LYS A 215 -15.37 -1.20 13.64
C LYS A 215 -16.74 -0.70 14.09
N LYS A 216 -16.79 0.49 14.69
CA LYS A 216 -17.98 1.12 15.25
C LYS A 216 -18.16 2.51 14.67
N ASN A 217 -19.40 2.99 14.64
CA ASN A 217 -19.69 4.37 14.27
C ASN A 217 -19.05 5.34 15.28
N VAL A 218 -18.61 6.49 14.77
CA VAL A 218 -18.06 7.60 15.55
C VAL A 218 -19.14 8.63 15.83
N MET A 219 -19.14 9.16 17.05
CA MET A 219 -19.86 10.39 17.38
C MET A 219 -18.91 11.57 17.19
N MET A 220 -19.38 12.64 16.55
CA MET A 220 -18.52 13.79 16.27
C MET A 220 -19.26 15.08 16.61
N ASN A 221 -18.57 15.99 17.30
CA ASN A 221 -19.11 17.30 17.60
C ASN A 221 -19.10 18.19 16.36
N MET A 222 -20.27 18.36 15.73
CA MET A 222 -20.42 19.16 14.50
C MET A 222 -20.14 20.65 14.69
N ASN A 223 -20.01 21.15 15.93
CA ASN A 223 -19.56 22.52 16.20
C ASN A 223 -18.09 22.76 15.85
N PHE A 224 -17.37 21.76 15.32
CA PHE A 224 -16.10 22.01 14.64
C PHE A 224 -16.24 23.04 13.50
N LEU A 225 -17.48 23.33 13.04
CA LEU A 225 -17.82 24.43 12.15
C LEU A 225 -17.21 25.77 12.59
N PHE A 226 -17.12 26.07 13.89
CA PHE A 226 -16.57 27.34 14.39
C PHE A 226 -15.06 27.49 14.13
N LYS A 227 -14.37 26.37 13.96
CA LYS A 227 -12.96 26.31 13.59
C LYS A 227 -12.77 25.96 12.11
N GLU A 228 -13.85 25.78 11.34
CA GLU A 228 -13.80 25.28 9.96
C GLU A 228 -12.87 24.07 9.79
N ILE A 229 -12.95 23.11 10.73
CA ILE A 229 -12.07 21.93 10.71
C ILE A 229 -12.31 21.09 9.46
N ILE A 230 -11.21 20.66 8.84
CA ILE A 230 -11.22 19.73 7.72
C ILE A 230 -11.06 18.32 8.28
N VAL A 231 -12.07 17.47 8.09
CA VAL A 231 -11.98 16.04 8.42
C VAL A 231 -11.81 15.25 7.12
N THR A 232 -10.75 14.46 7.03
CA THR A 232 -10.42 13.72 5.81
C THR A 232 -9.88 12.32 6.11
N GLY A 233 -9.80 11.48 5.08
CA GLY A 233 -9.25 10.13 5.17
C GLY A 233 -8.08 9.93 4.21
N ALA A 234 -7.10 9.13 4.65
CA ALA A 234 -5.98 8.68 3.85
C ALA A 234 -6.05 7.16 3.67
N MET A 235 -6.46 6.71 2.49
CA MET A 235 -6.56 5.30 2.14
C MET A 235 -5.35 4.90 1.31
N ALA A 236 -4.51 4.01 1.83
CA ALA A 236 -3.28 3.56 1.17
C ALA A 236 -2.46 4.76 0.62
N TYR A 237 -2.17 4.77 -0.68
CA TYR A 237 -1.43 5.78 -1.43
C TYR A 237 -1.96 5.85 -2.86
N ASP A 238 -1.68 6.94 -3.57
CA ASP A 238 -2.20 7.20 -4.91
C ASP A 238 -1.04 7.58 -5.86
N ASN A 239 -0.27 6.57 -6.25
CA ASN A 239 0.96 6.74 -7.04
C ASN A 239 2.03 7.60 -6.33
N ASP A 240 2.10 7.52 -5.00
CA ASP A 240 3.08 8.27 -4.20
C ASP A 240 4.49 7.62 -4.19
N HIS A 241 4.64 6.38 -4.68
CA HIS A 241 5.93 5.65 -4.68
C HIS A 241 7.08 6.41 -5.34
N PRO A 242 6.94 7.03 -6.54
CA PRO A 242 8.05 7.76 -7.15
C PRO A 242 8.53 8.95 -6.31
N GLU A 243 7.60 9.71 -5.72
CA GLU A 243 7.94 10.84 -4.83
C GLU A 243 8.68 10.35 -3.57
N VAL A 244 8.22 9.24 -2.99
CA VAL A 244 8.86 8.64 -1.82
C VAL A 244 10.26 8.12 -2.16
N ILE A 245 10.42 7.41 -3.27
CA ILE A 245 11.73 6.91 -3.72
C ILE A 245 12.70 8.07 -3.87
N GLU A 246 12.28 9.15 -4.52
CA GLU A 246 13.12 10.34 -4.70
C GLU A 246 13.43 11.03 -3.37
N ALA A 247 12.46 11.17 -2.48
CA ALA A 247 12.66 11.77 -1.16
C ALA A 247 13.63 10.96 -0.28
N ILE A 248 13.65 9.63 -0.42
CA ILE A 248 14.62 8.77 0.26
C ILE A 248 16.00 8.88 -0.41
N ALA A 249 16.05 8.76 -1.74
CA ALA A 249 17.29 8.79 -2.51
C ALA A 249 18.05 10.12 -2.39
N SER A 250 17.32 11.24 -2.34
CA SER A 250 17.88 12.59 -2.11
C SER A 250 18.27 12.85 -0.65
N GLY A 251 17.92 11.94 0.27
CA GLY A 251 18.17 12.09 1.69
C GLY A 251 17.24 13.09 2.39
N GLN A 252 16.11 13.48 1.79
CA GLN A 252 15.06 14.24 2.47
C GLN A 252 14.44 13.42 3.60
N ILE A 253 14.13 12.15 3.33
CA ILE A 253 13.70 11.16 4.35
C ILE A 253 14.92 10.33 4.74
N GLN A 254 15.29 10.36 6.02
CA GLN A 254 16.47 9.65 6.55
C GLN A 254 16.11 8.71 7.70
N GLY A 255 17.03 7.82 8.08
CA GLY A 255 16.96 6.97 9.28
C GLY A 255 15.92 5.85 9.20
N ILE A 256 15.48 5.46 8.00
CA ILE A 256 14.45 4.43 7.78
C ILE A 256 14.91 3.09 8.36
N GLU A 257 16.22 2.85 8.31
CA GLU A 257 16.90 1.70 8.86
C GLU A 257 16.61 1.52 10.35
N GLU A 258 16.43 2.61 11.10
CA GLU A 258 16.11 2.58 12.53
C GLU A 258 14.69 2.06 12.82
N LEU A 259 13.80 2.10 11.82
CA LEU A 259 12.45 1.55 11.93
C LEU A 259 12.45 0.03 11.70
N ILE A 260 13.56 -0.53 11.19
CA ILE A 260 13.75 -1.98 11.03
C ILE A 260 14.22 -2.56 12.37
N THR A 261 13.28 -3.08 13.15
CA THR A 261 13.54 -3.63 14.49
C THR A 261 14.11 -5.05 14.48
N ASP A 262 13.78 -5.87 13.48
CA ASP A 262 14.33 -7.22 13.38
C ASP A 262 14.43 -7.71 11.93
N LYS A 263 15.30 -8.70 11.70
CA LYS A 263 15.50 -9.37 10.41
C LYS A 263 15.53 -10.88 10.64
N ILE A 264 14.57 -11.58 10.05
CA ILE A 264 14.40 -13.02 10.22
C ILE A 264 14.46 -13.74 8.87
N GLN A 265 14.78 -15.03 8.90
CA GLN A 265 14.67 -15.88 7.71
C GLN A 265 13.24 -16.43 7.58
N ILE A 266 12.85 -16.83 6.38
CA ILE A 266 11.49 -17.31 6.10
C ILE A 266 11.11 -18.55 6.92
N GLU A 267 12.08 -19.40 7.29
CA GLU A 267 11.86 -20.59 8.12
C GLU A 267 11.43 -20.23 9.55
N ASP A 268 11.85 -19.06 10.03
CA ASP A 268 11.52 -18.54 11.36
C ASP A 268 10.25 -17.68 11.36
N VAL A 269 9.58 -17.49 10.22
CA VAL A 269 8.49 -16.50 10.06
C VAL A 269 7.33 -16.70 11.03
N VAL A 270 7.01 -17.95 11.38
CA VAL A 270 5.95 -18.25 12.35
C VAL A 270 6.40 -17.85 13.75
N ARG A 271 7.54 -18.38 14.20
CA ARG A 271 7.99 -18.26 15.58
C ARG A 271 8.56 -16.87 15.91
N LYS A 272 9.41 -16.31 15.05
CA LYS A 272 10.03 -15.00 15.26
C LYS A 272 9.30 -13.85 14.57
N GLY A 273 8.40 -14.14 13.62
CA GLY A 273 7.58 -13.13 12.95
C GLY A 273 6.20 -13.02 13.60
N TYR A 274 5.28 -13.91 13.23
CA TYR A 274 3.88 -13.82 13.67
C TYR A 274 3.70 -13.95 15.18
N MET A 275 4.34 -14.93 15.82
CA MET A 275 4.20 -15.11 17.27
C MET A 275 4.85 -13.96 18.07
N THR A 276 5.91 -13.36 17.56
CA THR A 276 6.50 -12.15 18.14
C THR A 276 5.53 -10.98 18.04
N LEU A 277 4.95 -10.72 16.86
CA LEU A 277 4.00 -9.63 16.68
C LEU A 277 2.72 -9.81 17.53
N LEU A 278 2.25 -11.04 17.72
CA LEU A 278 1.08 -11.32 18.56
C LEU A 278 1.32 -11.12 20.05
N ASN A 279 2.54 -11.39 20.54
CA ASN A 279 2.84 -11.38 21.98
C ASN A 279 3.62 -10.14 22.44
N GLN A 280 4.36 -9.52 21.52
CA GLN A 280 5.35 -8.46 21.77
C GLN A 280 5.29 -7.38 20.67
N GLY A 281 4.15 -7.23 19.98
CA GLY A 281 3.98 -6.28 18.87
C GLY A 281 4.38 -4.84 19.23
N ASP A 282 4.15 -4.44 20.48
CA ASP A 282 4.49 -3.12 21.00
C ASP A 282 6.00 -2.80 21.06
N GLU A 283 6.86 -3.81 21.03
CA GLU A 283 8.33 -3.66 21.01
C GLU A 283 8.88 -3.59 19.59
N HIS A 284 8.07 -3.92 18.59
CA HIS A 284 8.48 -4.02 17.20
C HIS A 284 7.80 -2.97 16.33
N VAL A 285 8.60 -2.27 15.54
CA VAL A 285 8.10 -1.38 14.49
C VAL A 285 8.00 -2.14 13.18
N LYS A 286 9.03 -2.90 12.86
CA LYS A 286 9.16 -3.62 11.61
C LYS A 286 10.03 -4.85 11.72
N ILE A 287 9.56 -5.96 11.19
CA ILE A 287 10.35 -7.17 11.01
C ILE A 287 10.49 -7.43 9.51
N LEU A 288 11.72 -7.51 9.01
CA LEU A 288 11.99 -7.96 7.64
C LEU A 288 12.19 -9.47 7.60
N VAL A 289 11.53 -10.11 6.65
CA VAL A 289 11.70 -11.53 6.33
C VAL A 289 12.54 -11.64 5.07
N ARG A 290 13.66 -12.35 5.16
CA ARG A 290 14.48 -12.71 4.00
C ARG A 290 14.03 -14.10 3.50
N PRO A 291 13.56 -14.22 2.25
CA PRO A 291 13.35 -15.51 1.62
C PRO A 291 14.67 -16.25 1.45
N HIS A 292 14.64 -17.57 1.31
CA HIS A 292 15.82 -18.39 1.08
C HIS A 292 16.62 -17.85 -0.11
N GLU A 293 17.95 -17.94 -0.05
CA GLU A 293 18.75 -17.73 -1.25
C GLU A 293 18.75 -19.03 -2.04
N PRO A 294 18.10 -19.10 -3.21
CA PRO A 294 18.19 -20.28 -4.05
C PRO A 294 19.68 -20.52 -4.37
N PRO A 295 20.12 -21.79 -4.36
CA PRO A 295 21.49 -22.12 -4.75
C PRO A 295 21.79 -21.55 -6.13
N PRO A 296 23.04 -21.14 -6.41
CA PRO A 296 23.41 -20.67 -7.74
C PRO A 296 23.00 -21.73 -8.78
N PRO A 297 22.51 -21.32 -9.97
CA PRO A 297 22.11 -22.27 -10.99
C PRO A 297 23.30 -23.17 -11.32
N SER A 298 23.13 -24.49 -11.16
CA SER A 298 24.11 -25.45 -11.65
C SER A 298 24.15 -25.36 -13.18
N GLU A 299 25.36 -25.43 -13.76
CA GLU A 299 25.59 -25.32 -15.22
C GLU A 299 24.73 -26.28 -16.05
N GLU A 300 24.22 -27.36 -15.45
CA GLU A 300 23.34 -28.34 -16.10
C GLU A 300 21.89 -27.86 -16.32
N ALA A 301 21.39 -26.90 -15.54
CA ALA A 301 20.01 -26.39 -15.68
C ALA A 301 19.86 -25.44 -16.88
N SER A 302 20.89 -24.63 -17.15
CA SER A 302 20.94 -23.72 -18.30
C SER A 302 20.98 -24.43 -19.65
N ALA A 303 21.54 -25.64 -19.69
CA ALA A 303 21.59 -26.47 -20.90
C ALA A 303 20.22 -27.12 -21.23
N LYS A 304 19.39 -27.43 -20.22
CA LYS A 304 18.08 -28.09 -20.41
C LYS A 304 16.95 -27.12 -20.80
N GLU A 305 17.01 -25.85 -20.40
CA GLU A 305 16.03 -24.85 -20.88
C GLU A 305 16.24 -24.50 -22.36
N MET A 306 17.48 -24.52 -22.86
CA MET A 306 17.78 -24.28 -24.28
C MET A 306 17.38 -25.41 -25.23
N THR A 307 17.23 -26.65 -24.74
CA THR A 307 16.76 -27.78 -25.56
C THR A 307 15.25 -27.83 -25.67
N ASN A 308 14.52 -27.50 -24.59
CA ASN A 308 13.05 -27.54 -24.58
C ASN A 308 12.40 -26.44 -25.43
N ASP A 309 13.04 -25.27 -25.57
CA ASP A 309 12.53 -24.20 -26.46
C ASP A 309 12.73 -24.51 -27.95
N LYS A 310 13.59 -25.49 -28.31
CA LYS A 310 13.75 -25.96 -29.71
C LYS A 310 12.73 -27.01 -30.10
N GLU A 311 12.39 -27.94 -29.22
CA GLU A 311 11.40 -29.00 -29.53
C GLU A 311 9.96 -28.45 -29.62
N ALA A 312 9.61 -27.41 -28.86
CA ALA A 312 8.29 -26.77 -28.94
C ALA A 312 8.08 -25.94 -30.23
N GLY A 313 9.14 -25.65 -30.99
CA GLY A 313 9.08 -24.89 -32.24
C GLY A 313 8.71 -25.73 -33.46
N ASP A 314 9.05 -27.02 -33.48
CA ASP A 314 8.89 -27.88 -34.66
C ASP A 314 7.51 -28.56 -34.74
N GLU A 315 6.79 -28.73 -33.63
CA GLU A 315 5.43 -29.33 -33.62
C GLU A 315 4.31 -28.38 -34.09
N ALA A 316 4.56 -27.07 -34.20
CA ALA A 316 3.55 -26.09 -34.61
C ALA A 316 3.43 -25.92 -36.14
N SER A 317 4.24 -26.63 -36.95
CA SER A 317 4.33 -26.45 -38.41
C SER A 317 3.54 -27.46 -39.26
N GLN A 318 2.83 -28.42 -38.67
CA GLN A 318 2.05 -29.40 -39.43
C GLN A 318 0.60 -29.48 -38.95
N SER A 319 -0.28 -28.63 -39.49
CA SER A 319 -1.70 -28.96 -39.77
C SER A 319 -2.52 -27.72 -40.16
N ILE A 320 -2.49 -27.35 -41.44
CA ILE A 320 -3.59 -26.57 -42.04
C ILE A 320 -3.90 -27.17 -43.42
N SER A 321 -4.96 -27.97 -43.52
CA SER A 321 -5.58 -28.33 -44.80
C SER A 321 -7.10 -28.21 -44.73
N THR A 322 -7.61 -27.17 -45.41
CA THR A 322 -8.87 -27.04 -46.17
C THR A 322 -10.07 -27.94 -45.86
N GLY A 323 -11.23 -27.30 -45.58
CA GLY A 323 -12.56 -27.91 -45.67
C GLY A 323 -13.68 -26.87 -45.84
N SER A 324 -14.32 -26.87 -47.02
CA SER A 324 -15.35 -25.93 -47.48
C SER A 324 -16.69 -26.00 -46.73
N LEU A 325 -17.34 -24.83 -46.58
CA LEU A 325 -18.73 -24.65 -46.16
C LEU A 325 -19.71 -24.86 -47.33
N LYS A 326 -20.79 -25.61 -47.10
CA LYS A 326 -22.03 -25.57 -47.90
C LYS A 326 -23.21 -25.10 -47.06
N SER A 327 -24.00 -24.25 -47.68
CA SER A 327 -25.22 -23.58 -47.21
C SER A 327 -26.44 -24.50 -47.12
N GLY A 328 -27.34 -24.20 -46.19
CA GLY A 328 -28.73 -24.69 -46.16
C GLY A 328 -29.60 -23.77 -45.32
N ARG A 329 -30.65 -23.22 -45.94
CA ARG A 329 -31.59 -22.21 -45.46
C ARG A 329 -32.96 -22.88 -45.40
N GLU A 330 -33.77 -22.65 -44.36
CA GLU A 330 -35.23 -22.68 -44.49
C GLU A 330 -35.94 -21.98 -43.32
N ASP A 331 -36.91 -21.17 -43.69
CA ASP A 331 -37.74 -20.26 -42.90
C ASP A 331 -39.00 -20.96 -42.34
N LYS A 332 -39.54 -20.47 -41.20
CA LYS A 332 -40.99 -20.21 -41.00
C LYS A 332 -41.30 -19.49 -39.67
N LYS A 333 -42.20 -18.50 -39.76
CA LYS A 333 -42.89 -17.68 -38.74
C LYS A 333 -44.43 -17.89 -38.96
N PRO A 334 -45.36 -17.26 -38.19
CA PRO A 334 -45.41 -16.92 -36.76
C PRO A 334 -46.81 -17.25 -36.14
N ALA A 335 -46.99 -17.05 -34.83
CA ALA A 335 -48.30 -16.68 -34.25
C ALA A 335 -48.13 -15.92 -32.93
N ALA A 336 -48.95 -14.89 -32.75
CA ALA A 336 -48.98 -13.98 -31.60
C ALA A 336 -50.13 -14.37 -30.66
N GLU A 337 -49.99 -14.18 -29.34
CA GLU A 337 -51.01 -13.50 -28.53
C GLU A 337 -50.62 -13.21 -27.06
N THR A 338 -51.02 -12.00 -26.66
CA THR A 338 -51.47 -11.52 -25.34
C THR A 338 -50.51 -11.31 -24.16
N VAL A 339 -50.34 -10.02 -23.86
CA VAL A 339 -49.74 -9.42 -22.67
C VAL A 339 -50.64 -9.59 -21.44
N LYS A 340 -50.12 -10.16 -20.36
CA LYS A 340 -50.57 -9.90 -18.98
C LYS A 340 -49.36 -9.65 -18.09
N ARG A 341 -49.32 -8.48 -17.45
CA ARG A 341 -48.29 -8.03 -16.51
C ARG A 341 -48.47 -8.72 -15.15
N ASN A 342 -47.40 -9.25 -14.58
CA ASN A 342 -47.21 -9.31 -13.12
C ASN A 342 -45.70 -9.23 -12.78
N PRO A 343 -45.27 -8.53 -11.72
CA PRO A 343 -43.87 -8.19 -11.48
C PRO A 343 -43.23 -9.16 -10.47
N SER A 344 -42.24 -9.94 -10.89
CA SER A 344 -41.17 -10.52 -10.04
C SER A 344 -40.42 -11.62 -10.80
N ALA A 345 -39.26 -11.28 -11.35
CA ALA A 345 -38.15 -12.22 -11.57
C ALA A 345 -36.95 -11.46 -12.11
N VAL A 346 -35.93 -11.32 -11.26
CA VAL A 346 -34.56 -11.01 -11.68
C VAL A 346 -34.09 -12.19 -12.53
N SER A 347 -33.88 -11.99 -13.83
CA SER A 347 -33.19 -12.97 -14.66
C SER A 347 -32.04 -12.32 -15.43
N SER A 348 -30.94 -13.05 -15.39
CA SER A 348 -29.61 -12.79 -15.92
C SER A 348 -29.59 -12.48 -17.41
N ILE A 349 -28.98 -11.35 -17.79
CA ILE A 349 -28.62 -11.03 -19.17
C ILE A 349 -27.23 -11.62 -19.45
N PRO A 350 -27.07 -12.48 -20.47
CA PRO A 350 -25.75 -12.96 -20.87
C PRO A 350 -25.07 -11.89 -21.74
N ILE A 351 -24.11 -11.18 -21.15
CA ILE A 351 -23.21 -10.30 -21.92
C ILE A 351 -22.06 -11.16 -22.45
N THR A 352 -22.19 -11.61 -23.70
CA THR A 352 -21.06 -12.13 -24.48
C THR A 352 -20.22 -10.95 -24.96
N THR A 353 -19.26 -10.50 -24.14
CA THR A 353 -18.19 -9.61 -24.61
C THR A 353 -16.94 -10.44 -24.87
N ARG A 354 -16.56 -10.57 -26.14
CA ARG A 354 -15.21 -10.96 -26.55
C ARG A 354 -14.22 -9.96 -25.94
N LEU A 355 -13.63 -10.33 -24.81
CA LEU A 355 -12.44 -9.69 -24.29
C LEU A 355 -11.30 -9.98 -25.28
N ILE A 356 -10.80 -8.93 -25.92
CA ILE A 356 -9.47 -8.98 -26.54
C ILE A 356 -8.50 -9.21 -25.39
N GLU A 357 -8.02 -10.44 -25.24
CA GLU A 357 -6.99 -10.84 -24.28
C GLU A 357 -5.67 -10.13 -24.62
N ARG A 358 -5.49 -8.91 -24.12
CA ARG A 358 -4.12 -8.44 -23.85
C ARG A 358 -3.63 -9.24 -22.64
N ARG A 359 -2.87 -10.31 -22.89
CA ARG A 359 -2.16 -11.01 -21.82
C ARG A 359 -1.30 -10.00 -21.05
N PRO A 360 -1.40 -9.93 -19.71
CA PRO A 360 -0.56 -9.03 -18.92
C PRO A 360 0.92 -9.35 -19.16
N LYS A 361 1.74 -8.31 -19.31
CA LYS A 361 3.19 -8.44 -19.53
C LYS A 361 3.85 -8.61 -18.16
N LEU A 362 4.05 -9.86 -17.77
CA LEU A 362 4.55 -10.21 -16.45
C LEU A 362 6.08 -10.32 -16.41
N SER A 363 6.69 -9.94 -15.30
CA SER A 363 8.10 -10.17 -14.99
C SER A 363 8.22 -11.08 -13.77
N SER A 364 9.26 -11.91 -13.72
CA SER A 364 9.59 -12.67 -12.52
C SER A 364 10.64 -11.91 -11.71
N ILE A 365 10.32 -11.70 -10.44
CA ILE A 365 11.12 -10.97 -9.47
C ILE A 365 11.57 -11.98 -8.43
N ARG A 366 12.87 -11.99 -8.12
CA ARG A 366 13.38 -12.66 -6.92
C ARG A 366 13.07 -11.74 -5.74
N THR A 367 12.29 -12.22 -4.79
CA THR A 367 11.99 -11.45 -3.59
C THR A 367 13.20 -11.51 -2.67
N ASN A 368 13.67 -10.36 -2.23
CA ASN A 368 14.82 -10.26 -1.33
C ASN A 368 14.38 -9.99 0.10
N PHE A 369 13.38 -9.14 0.29
CA PHE A 369 12.86 -8.80 1.60
C PHE A 369 11.35 -8.60 1.55
N VAL A 370 10.69 -9.09 2.59
CA VAL A 370 9.25 -8.95 2.82
C VAL A 370 9.06 -8.35 4.19
N GLU A 371 8.15 -7.40 4.28
CA GLU A 371 7.86 -6.70 5.51
C GLU A 371 6.71 -7.35 6.30
N LEU A 372 6.93 -7.56 7.60
CA LEU A 372 5.88 -7.85 8.58
C LEU A 372 5.68 -6.67 9.53
N VAL A 373 4.41 -6.31 9.76
CA VAL A 373 3.93 -5.31 10.74
C VAL A 373 2.72 -5.91 11.41
N GLU A 374 2.54 -5.57 12.68
CA GLU A 374 1.30 -5.76 13.42
C GLU A 374 0.07 -5.20 12.68
#